data_AF-A0A1J4VVX9-F1
#
_entry.id   AF-A0A1J4VVX9-F1
#
_cell.length_a   1.000
_cell.length_b   1.000
_cell.length_c   1.000
_cell.angle_alpha   90.00
_cell.angle_beta   90.00
_cell.angle_gamma   90.00
#
_symmetry.space_group_name_H-M   'P 1'
#
loop_
_entity.id
_entity.type
_entity.pdbx_description
1 polymer ?
#
loop_
_entity_poly.entity_id
_entity_poly.type
_entity_poly.pdbx_seq_one_letter_code
_entity_poly.pdbx_strand_id
1 'polypeptide(L)'
;MIKIILVVILSAVFSASGQMCFKAASNKTKPLQMNSIAGYLNYIGNVAKYPWIWLGLGSMGVSLVIWLIAVSQANLSLVYPIGSLYYIFVLALSHFFL
;
A
#
# COMPACT_ATOMS: atom_id res chain seq x y z
N MET A 1 1.63 25.75 0.66
CA MET A 1 2.03 24.74 1.68
C MET A 1 0.88 23.80 2.05
N ILE A 2 -0.27 24.29 2.54
CA ILE A 2 -1.44 23.44 2.88
C ILE A 2 -1.86 22.47 1.77
N LYS A 3 -1.89 22.92 0.51
CA LYS A 3 -2.23 22.06 -0.63
C LYS A 3 -1.32 20.83 -0.74
N ILE A 4 -0.02 21.00 -0.50
CA ILE A 4 0.97 19.92 -0.60
C ILE A 4 0.77 18.93 0.55
N ILE A 5 0.53 19.42 1.76
CA ILE A 5 0.24 18.58 2.93
C ILE A 5 -0.98 17.69 2.63
N LEU A 6 -2.05 18.26 2.09
CA LEU A 6 -3.26 17.50 1.72
C LEU A 6 -2.99 16.44 0.65
N VAL A 7 -2.20 16.76 -0.37
CA VAL A 7 -1.82 15.80 -1.43
C VAL A 7 -0.99 14.64 -0.85
N VAL A 8 -0.04 14.93 0.04
CA VAL A 8 0.77 13.89 0.68
C VAL A 8 -0.08 13.00 1.59
N ILE A 9 -0.96 13.58 2.40
CA ILE A 9 -1.88 12.83 3.25
C ILE A 9 -2.80 11.94 2.40
N LEU A 10 -3.31 12.47 1.28
CA LEU A 10 -4.16 11.70 0.37
C LEU A 10 -3.39 10.50 -0.20
N SER A 11 -2.16 10.69 -0.67
CA SER A 11 -1.28 9.58 -1.10
C SER A 11 -1.07 8.57 0.03
N ALA A 12 -0.78 9.03 1.24
CA ALA A 12 -0.59 8.16 2.40
C ALA A 12 -1.83 7.30 2.69
N VAL A 13 -3.05 7.86 2.61
CA VAL A 13 -4.29 7.09 2.80
C VAL A 13 -4.48 6.02 1.71
N PHE A 14 -4.22 6.36 0.44
CA PHE A 14 -4.29 5.39 -0.66
C PHE A 14 -3.22 4.29 -0.54
N SER A 15 -1.99 4.64 -0.14
CA SER A 15 -0.96 3.66 0.16
C SER A 15 -1.40 2.72 1.29
N ALA A 16 -1.96 3.25 2.37
CA ALA A 16 -2.36 2.45 3.54
C ALA A 16 -3.52 1.51 3.19
N SER A 17 -4.48 2.00 2.41
CA SER A 17 -5.59 1.20 1.87
C SER A 17 -5.10 0.10 0.93
N GLY A 18 -4.08 0.37 0.11
CA GLY A 18 -3.49 -0.65 -0.75
C GLY A 18 -2.84 -1.79 0.05
N GLN A 19 -2.17 -1.43 1.14
CA GLN A 19 -1.45 -2.38 2.00
C GLN A 19 -2.40 -3.22 2.84
N MET A 20 -3.52 -2.65 3.27
CA MET A 20 -4.65 -3.41 3.81
C MET A 20 -5.12 -4.49 2.85
N CYS A 21 -5.34 -4.14 1.59
CA CYS A 21 -5.85 -5.07 0.57
C CYS A 21 -4.86 -6.23 0.32
N PHE A 22 -3.55 -5.94 0.27
CA PHE A 22 -2.52 -6.97 0.15
C PHE A 22 -2.48 -7.90 1.35
N LYS A 23 -2.61 -7.34 2.57
CA LYS A 23 -2.63 -8.15 3.78
C LYS A 23 -3.90 -9.00 3.84
N ALA A 24 -5.06 -8.47 3.45
CA ALA A 24 -6.31 -9.22 3.34
C ALA A 24 -6.23 -10.36 2.31
N ALA A 25 -5.62 -10.12 1.14
CA ALA A 25 -5.38 -11.17 0.14
C ALA A 25 -4.44 -12.26 0.68
N SER A 26 -3.39 -11.84 1.39
CA SER A 26 -2.41 -12.76 1.99
C SER A 26 -3.03 -13.62 3.09
N ASN A 27 -3.86 -13.03 3.97
CA ASN A 27 -4.54 -13.75 5.05
C ASN A 27 -5.51 -14.83 4.53
N LYS A 28 -6.09 -14.64 3.34
CA LYS A 28 -6.95 -15.65 2.69
C LYS A 28 -6.17 -16.75 1.96
N THR A 29 -4.88 -16.52 1.70
CA THR A 29 -4.03 -17.49 1.01
C THR A 29 -3.41 -18.44 2.03
N LYS A 30 -3.59 -19.75 1.85
CA LYS A 30 -2.98 -20.75 2.74
C LYS A 30 -1.45 -20.58 2.73
N PRO A 31 -0.78 -20.62 3.89
CA PRO A 31 0.67 -20.62 3.94
C PRO A 31 1.19 -21.87 3.22
N LEU A 32 1.91 -21.68 2.11
CA LEU A 32 2.55 -22.76 1.39
C LEU A 32 3.95 -22.99 1.98
N GLN A 33 4.43 -24.24 1.93
CA GLN A 33 5.83 -24.53 2.21
C GLN A 33 6.68 -23.87 1.13
N MET A 34 7.31 -22.76 1.47
CA MET A 34 8.17 -21.95 0.60
C MET A 34 9.57 -22.57 0.45
N ASN A 35 9.61 -23.88 0.19
CA ASN A 35 10.84 -24.66 0.16
C ASN A 35 11.43 -24.81 -1.26
N SER A 36 10.76 -24.26 -2.28
CA SER A 36 11.22 -24.31 -3.67
C SER A 36 10.73 -23.11 -4.48
N ILE A 37 11.46 -22.76 -5.55
CA ILE A 37 11.10 -21.69 -6.51
C ILE A 37 9.69 -21.92 -7.09
N ALA A 38 9.33 -23.17 -7.39
CA ALA A 38 7.99 -23.55 -7.83
C ALA A 38 6.92 -23.24 -6.77
N GLY A 39 7.25 -23.38 -5.47
CA GLY A 39 6.36 -23.00 -4.37
C GLY A 39 6.08 -21.49 -4.33
N TYR A 40 7.08 -20.64 -4.57
CA TYR A 40 6.90 -19.19 -4.65
C TYR A 40 6.04 -18.76 -5.84
N LEU A 41 6.29 -19.33 -7.03
CA LEU A 41 5.49 -19.03 -8.23
C LEU A 41 4.02 -19.47 -8.04
N ASN A 42 3.80 -20.63 -7.43
CA ASN A 42 2.44 -21.09 -7.08
C ASN A 42 1.77 -20.20 -6.04
N TYR A 43 2.50 -19.69 -5.05
CA TYR A 43 1.96 -18.74 -4.08
C TYR A 43 1.50 -17.46 -4.78
N ILE A 44 2.35 -16.85 -5.61
CA ILE A 44 2.01 -15.64 -6.36
C ILE A 44 0.80 -15.89 -7.26
N GLY A 45 0.78 -17.00 -7.99
CA GLY A 45 -0.35 -17.37 -8.84
C GLY A 45 -1.66 -17.58 -8.08
N ASN A 46 -1.60 -18.06 -6.82
CA ASN A 46 -2.78 -18.19 -5.97
C ASN A 46 -3.22 -16.86 -5.35
N VAL A 47 -2.29 -16.02 -4.92
CA VAL A 47 -2.59 -14.66 -4.42
C VAL A 47 -3.23 -13.82 -5.53
N ALA A 48 -2.74 -13.94 -6.76
CA ALA A 48 -3.24 -13.24 -7.95
C ALA A 48 -4.73 -13.54 -8.26
N LYS A 49 -5.28 -14.64 -7.75
CA LYS A 49 -6.71 -15.00 -7.93
C LYS A 49 -7.63 -14.17 -7.03
N TYR A 50 -7.12 -13.54 -5.97
CA TYR A 50 -7.95 -12.77 -5.06
C TYR A 50 -8.17 -11.36 -5.60
N PRO A 51 -9.42 -10.87 -5.73
CA PRO A 51 -9.69 -9.53 -6.25
C PRO A 51 -9.05 -8.41 -5.40
N TRP A 52 -8.84 -8.68 -4.11
CA TRP A 52 -8.17 -7.77 -3.17
C TRP A 52 -6.74 -7.41 -3.60
N ILE A 53 -5.99 -8.31 -4.25
CA ILE A 53 -4.64 -7.97 -4.72
C ILE A 53 -4.68 -6.90 -5.82
N TRP A 54 -5.66 -6.97 -6.71
CA TRP A 54 -5.81 -6.03 -7.82
C TRP A 54 -6.30 -4.67 -7.34
N LEU A 55 -7.23 -4.66 -6.38
CA LEU A 55 -7.64 -3.43 -5.70
C LEU A 55 -6.46 -2.78 -4.97
N GLY A 56 -5.63 -3.58 -4.29
CA GLY A 56 -4.43 -3.09 -3.63
C GLY A 56 -3.42 -2.48 -4.62
N LEU A 57 -3.19 -3.15 -5.76
CA LEU A 57 -2.31 -2.66 -6.82
C LEU A 57 -2.84 -1.36 -7.44
N GLY A 58 -4.14 -1.29 -7.72
CA GLY A 58 -4.78 -0.06 -8.21
C GLY A 58 -4.62 1.09 -7.22
N SER A 59 -4.86 0.84 -5.93
CA SER A 59 -4.69 1.83 -4.86
C SER A 59 -3.24 2.31 -4.74
N MET A 60 -2.27 1.40 -4.85
CA MET A 60 -0.85 1.76 -4.89
C MET A 60 -0.48 2.57 -6.14
N GLY A 61 -1.03 2.20 -7.30
CA GLY A 61 -0.81 2.94 -8.55
C GLY A 61 -1.32 4.38 -8.45
N VAL A 62 -2.54 4.58 -7.95
CA VAL A 62 -3.10 5.91 -7.69
C VAL A 62 -2.26 6.67 -6.67
N SER A 63 -1.87 6.00 -5.57
CA SER A 63 -1.00 6.62 -4.56
C SER A 63 0.32 7.11 -5.15
N LEU A 64 0.96 6.30 -6.00
CA LEU A 64 2.22 6.65 -6.66
C LEU A 64 2.07 7.91 -7.50
N VAL A 65 1.00 8.04 -8.29
CA VAL A 65 0.75 9.25 -9.09
C VAL A 65 0.61 10.47 -8.20
N ILE A 66 -0.18 10.38 -7.12
CA ILE A 66 -0.38 11.48 -6.16
C ILE A 66 0.95 11.83 -5.45
N TRP A 67 1.75 10.83 -5.11
CA TRP A 67 3.07 11.01 -4.49
C TRP A 67 4.03 11.75 -5.42
N LEU A 68 4.09 11.38 -6.70
CA LEU A 68 4.93 12.07 -7.70
C LEU A 68 4.52 13.54 -7.86
N ILE A 69 3.21 13.82 -7.82
CA ILE A 69 2.67 15.19 -7.83
C ILE A 69 3.12 15.97 -6.59
N ALA A 70 3.19 15.34 -5.41
CA ALA A 70 3.64 16.01 -4.19
C ALA A 70 5.14 16.32 -4.23
N VAL A 71 5.97 15.35 -4.65
CA VAL A 71 7.43 15.50 -4.70
C VAL A 71 7.86 16.49 -5.79
N SER A 72 7.09 16.64 -6.87
CA SER A 72 7.39 17.64 -7.90
C SER A 72 7.13 19.09 -7.45
N GLN A 73 6.35 19.29 -6.38
CA GLN A 73 5.90 20.61 -5.92
C GLN A 73 6.55 21.09 -4.62
N ALA A 74 7.30 20.23 -3.90
CA ALA A 74 7.93 20.56 -2.63
C ALA A 74 9.25 19.85 -2.41
N ASN A 75 10.06 20.43 -1.52
CA ASN A 75 11.29 19.81 -1.05
C ASN A 75 11.01 18.48 -0.33
N LEU A 76 11.88 17.50 -0.61
CA LEU A 76 11.85 16.17 0.00
C LEU A 76 11.83 16.24 1.54
N SER A 77 12.55 17.20 2.12
CA SER A 77 12.62 17.42 3.58
C SER A 77 11.26 17.73 4.22
N LEU A 78 10.27 18.20 3.45
CA LEU A 78 8.91 18.44 3.93
C LEU A 78 7.97 17.28 3.59
N VAL A 79 8.09 16.73 2.37
CA VAL A 79 7.21 15.66 1.88
C VAL A 79 7.43 14.35 2.63
N TYR A 80 8.67 13.97 2.92
CA TYR A 80 8.97 12.70 3.60
C TYR A 80 8.44 12.62 5.04
N PRO A 81 8.63 13.63 5.90
CA PRO A 81 8.06 13.61 7.25
C PRO A 81 6.53 13.50 7.25
N ILE A 82 5.84 14.24 6.38
CA ILE A 82 4.38 14.14 6.27
C ILE A 82 3.98 12.77 5.69
N GLY A 83 4.72 12.30 4.69
CA GLY A 83 4.52 10.99 4.09
C GLY A 83 4.65 9.86 5.09
N SER A 84 5.50 9.99 6.11
CA SER A 84 5.67 8.99 7.17
C SER A 84 4.40 8.77 8.02
N LEU A 85 3.44 9.72 8.02
CA LEU A 85 2.13 9.52 8.65
C LEU A 85 1.36 8.33 8.06
N TYR A 86 1.72 7.90 6.85
CA TYR A 86 1.27 6.63 6.27
C TYR A 86 1.43 5.46 7.24
N TYR A 87 2.53 5.37 8.01
CA TYR A 87 2.72 4.29 8.97
C TYR A 87 1.67 4.30 10.09
N ILE A 88 1.26 5.49 10.51
CA ILE A 88 0.18 5.66 11.49
C ILE A 88 -1.15 5.21 10.91
N PHE A 89 -1.43 5.55 9.65
CA PHE A 89 -2.65 5.08 8.96
C PHE A 89 -2.65 3.57 8.79
N VAL A 90 -1.54 2.95 8.42
CA VAL A 90 -1.43 1.49 8.36
C VAL A 90 -1.68 0.86 9.71
N LEU A 91 -1.06 1.39 10.78
CA LEU A 91 -1.28 0.90 12.13
C LEU A 91 -2.75 1.00 12.53
N ALA A 92 -3.36 2.17 12.39
CA ALA A 92 -4.75 2.40 12.75
C ALA A 92 -5.69 1.49 11.95
N LEU A 93 -5.56 1.49 10.62
CA LEU A 93 -6.40 0.66 9.76
C LEU A 93 -6.17 -0.83 10.04
N SER A 94 -4.94 -1.26 10.31
CA SER A 94 -4.65 -2.66 10.66
C SER A 94 -5.33 -3.06 11.95
N HIS A 95 -5.30 -2.22 12.97
CA HIS A 95 -5.93 -2.51 14.25
C HIS A 95 -7.46 -2.60 14.16
N PHE A 96 -8.10 -1.79 13.31
CA PHE A 96 -9.56 -1.76 13.21
C PHE A 96 -10.15 -2.74 12.18
N PHE A 97 -9.40 -3.12 11.14
CA PHE A 97 -9.93 -3.88 10.01
C PHE A 97 -9.29 -5.26 9.79
N LEU A 98 -8.16 -5.58 10.42
CA LEU A 98 -7.43 -6.86 10.26
C LEU A 98 -7.16 -7.56 11.59
#